data_AF-A0A7C4JHN5-F1
#
_entry.id   AF-A0A7C4JHN5-F1
#
_cell.length_a   1.000
_cell.length_b   1.000
_cell.length_c   1.000
_cell.angle_alpha   90.00
_cell.angle_beta   90.00
_cell.angle_gamma   90.00
#
_symmetry.space_group_name_H-M   'P 1'
#
loop_
_entity.id
_entity.type
_entity.pdbx_description
1 polymer ?
#
loop_
_entity_poly.entity_id
_entity_poly.type
_entity_poly.pdbx_seq_one_letter_code
_entity_poly.pdbx_strand_id
1 'polypeptide(L)'
;MRCLPDCRFLVEAEARWRARRSRELAEAWLAWQREQPDLPWPYIHALAKILADFLHRTFATDAEVERALRDLDQALSPIILVSAAPSPLGRALSSTLVRLAQEGKVSREELRSAARALADWLSSWRILEDERRFVRALLGTYPPLSEEPGLILRP
;
A
#
# COMPACT_ATOMS: atom_id res chain seq x y z
N MET A 1 10.05 30.71 11.79
CA MET A 1 8.67 30.65 11.25
C MET A 1 8.28 29.18 11.14
N ARG A 2 7.27 28.72 11.89
CA ARG A 2 6.72 27.36 11.76
C ARG A 2 5.60 27.42 10.71
N CYS A 3 5.78 26.80 9.54
CA CYS A 3 4.70 26.73 8.56
C CYS A 3 3.59 25.82 9.10
N LEU A 4 2.35 26.31 9.06
CA LEU A 4 1.15 25.51 9.35
C LEU A 4 1.02 24.36 8.32
N PRO A 5 0.33 23.25 8.63
CA PRO A 5 0.23 22.08 7.76
C PRO A 5 -0.27 22.36 6.33
N ASP A 6 -1.10 23.40 6.16
CA ASP A 6 -1.66 23.82 4.87
C ASP A 6 -0.76 24.82 4.11
N CYS A 7 0.48 25.02 4.57
CA CYS A 7 1.46 25.85 3.89
C CYS A 7 1.77 25.25 2.51
N ARG A 8 1.38 25.96 1.45
CA ARG A 8 1.57 25.58 0.04
C ARG A 8 2.98 25.05 -0.28
N PHE A 9 4.02 25.63 0.33
CA PHE A 9 5.40 25.19 0.17
C PHE A 9 5.69 23.80 0.77
N LEU A 10 5.07 23.46 1.91
CA LEU A 10 5.17 22.13 2.52
C LEU A 10 4.46 21.09 1.65
N VAL A 11 3.27 21.41 1.14
CA VAL A 11 2.50 20.55 0.24
C VAL A 11 3.27 20.29 -1.08
N GLU A 12 3.81 21.34 -1.70
CA GLU A 12 4.61 21.22 -2.94
C GLU A 12 5.95 20.50 -2.71
N ALA A 13 6.57 20.66 -1.53
CA ALA A 13 7.78 19.92 -1.17
C ALA A 13 7.47 18.43 -0.95
N GLU A 14 6.38 18.12 -0.27
CA GLU A 14 5.94 16.74 -0.05
C GLU A 14 5.54 16.05 -1.36
N ALA A 15 4.84 16.75 -2.26
CA ALA A 15 4.49 16.24 -3.59
C ALA A 15 5.74 15.92 -4.42
N ARG A 16 6.74 16.81 -4.44
CA ARG A 16 8.03 16.55 -5.10
C ARG A 16 8.77 15.38 -4.47
N TRP A 17 8.71 15.25 -3.16
CA TRP A 17 9.36 14.15 -2.45
C TRP A 17 8.70 12.81 -2.77
N ARG A 18 7.37 12.75 -2.76
CA ARG A 18 6.59 11.58 -3.19
C ARG A 18 6.85 11.23 -4.65
N ALA A 19 6.95 12.21 -5.55
CA ALA A 19 7.26 11.99 -6.97
C ALA A 19 8.67 11.43 -7.21
N ARG A 20 9.68 11.83 -6.40
CA ARG A 20 11.01 11.20 -6.46
C ARG A 20 10.94 9.76 -5.95
N ARG A 21 10.28 9.54 -4.82
CA ARG A 21 10.15 8.20 -4.22
C ARG A 21 9.33 7.24 -5.07
N SER A 22 8.32 7.71 -5.79
CA SER A 22 7.55 6.86 -6.71
C SER A 22 8.38 6.38 -7.90
N ARG A 23 9.33 7.17 -8.39
CA ARG A 23 10.30 6.73 -9.41
C ARG A 23 11.24 5.66 -8.89
N GLU A 24 11.79 5.85 -7.69
CA GLU A 24 12.61 4.82 -7.03
C GLU A 24 11.83 3.51 -6.85
N LEU A 25 10.57 3.62 -6.44
CA LEU A 25 9.69 2.47 -6.32
C LEU A 25 9.43 1.81 -7.68
N ALA A 26 9.15 2.58 -8.72
CA ALA A 26 8.92 2.04 -10.07
C ALA A 26 10.15 1.29 -10.60
N GLU A 27 11.36 1.83 -10.41
CA GLU A 27 12.61 1.17 -10.80
C GLU A 27 12.82 -0.13 -10.02
N ALA A 28 12.62 -0.10 -8.70
CA ALA A 28 12.75 -1.27 -7.84
C ALA A 28 11.70 -2.34 -8.16
N TRP A 29 10.47 -1.93 -8.49
CA TRP A 29 9.38 -2.83 -8.89
C TRP A 29 9.70 -3.54 -10.21
N LEU A 30 10.23 -2.80 -11.19
CA LEU A 30 10.65 -3.37 -12.48
C LEU A 30 11.86 -4.30 -12.35
N ALA A 31 12.78 -4.02 -11.42
CA ALA A 31 13.86 -4.96 -11.09
C ALA A 31 13.29 -6.25 -10.48
N TRP A 32 12.42 -6.12 -9.48
CA TRP A 32 11.77 -7.25 -8.83
C TRP A 32 10.94 -8.10 -9.82
N GLN A 33 10.23 -7.45 -10.75
CA GLN A 33 9.47 -8.15 -11.79
C GLN A 33 10.32 -8.93 -12.78
N ARG A 34 11.52 -8.46 -13.07
CA ARG A 34 12.47 -9.20 -13.92
C ARG A 34 13.10 -10.37 -13.16
N GLU A 35 13.34 -10.21 -11.87
CA GLU A 35 13.93 -11.25 -11.03
C GLU A 35 12.92 -12.36 -10.68
N GLN A 36 11.64 -12.03 -10.57
CA GLN A 36 10.58 -12.93 -10.14
C GLN A 36 9.36 -12.86 -11.08
N PRO A 37 9.50 -13.32 -12.34
CA PRO A 37 8.44 -13.19 -13.35
C PRO A 37 7.18 -14.02 -13.04
N ASP A 38 7.34 -15.12 -12.29
CA ASP A 38 6.26 -16.08 -12.01
C ASP A 38 5.35 -15.68 -10.84
N LEU A 39 5.65 -14.55 -10.18
CA LEU A 39 4.79 -14.02 -9.12
C LEU A 39 3.44 -13.55 -9.68
N PRO A 40 2.38 -13.50 -8.85
CA PRO A 40 1.06 -13.05 -9.27
C PRO A 40 0.99 -11.52 -9.40
N TRP A 41 1.70 -10.98 -10.39
CA TRP A 41 1.81 -9.55 -10.65
C TRP A 41 0.47 -8.80 -10.71
N PRO A 42 -0.58 -9.32 -11.35
CA PRO A 42 -1.88 -8.66 -11.33
C PRO A 42 -2.44 -8.46 -9.91
N TYR A 43 -2.25 -9.44 -9.03
CA TYR A 43 -2.68 -9.37 -7.63
C TYR A 43 -1.77 -8.46 -6.81
N ILE A 44 -0.46 -8.49 -7.05
CA ILE A 44 0.51 -7.59 -6.41
C ILE A 44 0.18 -6.12 -6.73
N HIS A 45 -0.09 -5.80 -8.00
CA HIS A 45 -0.49 -4.44 -8.41
C HIS A 45 -1.85 -4.04 -7.83
N ALA A 46 -2.85 -4.94 -7.85
CA ALA A 46 -4.16 -4.66 -7.27
C ALA A 46 -4.05 -4.40 -5.76
N LEU A 47 -3.27 -5.21 -5.04
CA LEU A 47 -3.06 -5.07 -3.62
C LEU A 47 -2.33 -3.76 -3.28
N ALA A 48 -1.32 -3.39 -4.06
CA ALA A 48 -0.61 -2.11 -3.92
C ALA A 48 -1.54 -0.90 -4.10
N LYS A 49 -2.43 -0.94 -5.10
CA LYS A 49 -3.43 0.11 -5.31
C LYS A 49 -4.41 0.21 -4.14
N ILE A 50 -4.95 -0.93 -3.68
CA ILE A 50 -5.86 -0.97 -2.53
C ILE A 50 -5.18 -0.42 -1.27
N LEU A 51 -3.93 -0.81 -1.02
CA LEU A 51 -3.13 -0.26 0.07
C LEU A 51 -3.02 1.26 -0.03
N ALA A 52 -2.73 1.80 -1.22
CA ALA A 52 -2.66 3.24 -1.42
C ALA A 52 -3.99 3.93 -1.07
N ASP A 53 -5.13 3.38 -1.51
CA ASP A 53 -6.46 3.91 -1.21
C ASP A 53 -6.73 3.97 0.31
N PHE A 54 -6.30 2.96 1.06
CA PHE A 54 -6.39 2.97 2.54
C PHE A 54 -5.42 3.97 3.18
N LEU A 55 -4.20 4.07 2.67
CA LEU A 55 -3.13 4.93 3.20
C LEU A 55 -3.35 6.41 2.93
N HIS A 56 -4.15 6.77 1.91
CA HIS A 56 -4.62 8.16 1.74
C HIS A 56 -5.51 8.63 2.90
N ARG A 57 -6.19 7.70 3.58
CA ARG A 57 -7.13 7.98 4.68
C ARG A 57 -6.56 7.64 6.05
N THR A 58 -5.45 6.90 6.08
CA THR A 58 -4.90 6.32 7.30
C THR A 58 -3.40 6.52 7.32
N PHE A 59 -2.91 7.05 8.42
CA PHE A 59 -1.48 7.16 8.64
C PHE A 59 -0.91 5.79 9.03
N ALA A 60 0.11 5.33 8.30
CA ALA A 60 0.83 4.11 8.62
C ALA A 60 2.33 4.23 8.30
N THR A 61 3.11 3.38 8.93
CA THR A 61 4.53 3.13 8.68
C THR A 61 4.70 1.92 7.77
N ASP A 62 5.89 1.79 7.17
CA ASP A 62 6.23 0.62 6.35
C ASP A 62 6.15 -0.69 7.16
N ALA A 63 6.45 -0.63 8.47
CA ALA A 63 6.29 -1.75 9.40
C ALA A 63 4.83 -2.17 9.58
N GLU A 64 3.92 -1.20 9.71
CA GLU A 64 2.49 -1.46 9.84
C GLU A 64 1.90 -2.01 8.54
N VAL A 65 2.38 -1.55 7.37
CA VAL A 65 1.99 -2.12 6.07
C VAL A 65 2.46 -3.56 5.94
N GLU A 66 3.72 -3.84 6.27
CA GLU A 66 4.26 -5.20 6.27
C GLU A 66 3.44 -6.11 7.18
N ARG A 67 3.14 -5.64 8.40
CA ARG A 67 2.32 -6.40 9.34
C ARG A 67 0.91 -6.66 8.81
N ALA A 68 0.29 -5.66 8.18
CA ALA A 68 -1.04 -5.80 7.61
C ALA A 68 -1.09 -6.82 6.45
N LEU A 69 -0.03 -6.89 5.64
CA LEU A 69 0.10 -7.90 4.59
C LEU A 69 0.26 -9.32 5.16
N ARG A 70 1.03 -9.47 6.24
CA ARG A 70 1.16 -10.75 6.97
C ARG A 70 -0.16 -11.17 7.60
N ASP A 71 -0.88 -10.23 8.21
CA ASP A 71 -2.21 -10.47 8.77
C ASP A 71 -3.20 -10.94 7.67
N LEU A 72 -3.10 -10.38 6.44
CA LEU A 72 -3.90 -10.79 5.29
C LEU A 72 -3.55 -12.20 4.79
N ASP A 73 -2.25 -12.53 4.63
CA ASP A 73 -1.79 -13.90 4.30
C ASP A 73 -2.37 -14.92 5.30
N GLN A 74 -2.30 -14.59 6.58
CA GLN A 74 -2.84 -15.44 7.63
C GLN A 74 -4.37 -15.57 7.58
N ALA A 75 -5.10 -14.47 7.35
CA ALA A 75 -6.55 -14.49 7.26
C ALA A 75 -7.07 -15.28 6.03
N LEU A 76 -6.27 -15.36 4.96
CA LEU A 76 -6.55 -16.16 3.77
C LEU A 76 -6.10 -17.61 3.91
N SER A 77 -5.34 -17.94 4.95
CA SER A 77 -4.85 -19.30 5.19
C SER A 77 -6.02 -20.27 5.46
N PRO A 78 -6.04 -21.46 4.86
CA PRO A 78 -7.04 -22.47 5.16
C PRO A 78 -6.85 -23.09 6.55
N ILE A 79 -5.66 -22.91 7.15
CA ILE A 79 -5.32 -23.41 8.48
C ILE A 79 -5.58 -22.29 9.48
N ILE A 80 -6.50 -22.53 10.42
CA ILE A 80 -6.75 -21.63 11.56
C ILE A 80 -5.58 -21.77 12.53
N LEU A 81 -4.61 -20.86 12.44
CA LEU A 81 -3.59 -20.67 13.46
C LEU A 81 -4.17 -19.73 14.52
N VAL A 82 -4.05 -20.09 15.80
CA VAL A 82 -4.35 -19.17 16.91
C VAL A 82 -3.43 -17.96 16.75
N SER A 83 -3.97 -16.85 16.26
CA SER A 83 -3.19 -15.65 15.97
C SER A 83 -3.45 -14.55 16.98
N ALA A 84 -2.43 -13.73 17.19
CA ALA A 84 -2.61 -12.41 17.77
C ALA A 84 -3.65 -11.62 16.96
N ALA A 85 -4.41 -10.77 17.63
CA ALA A 85 -5.43 -9.95 16.96
C ALA A 85 -4.78 -9.15 15.82
N PRO A 86 -5.41 -9.12 14.62
CA PRO A 86 -4.85 -8.40 13.48
C PRO A 86 -4.72 -6.91 13.79
N SER A 87 -3.70 -6.29 13.21
CA SER A 87 -3.50 -4.84 13.25
C SER A 87 -4.72 -4.10 12.68
N PRO A 88 -4.94 -2.81 13.01
CA PRO A 88 -6.06 -2.04 12.46
C PRO A 88 -6.08 -2.04 10.92
N LEU A 89 -4.92 -1.84 10.28
CA LEU A 89 -4.78 -1.90 8.83
C LEU A 89 -4.98 -3.32 8.30
N GLY A 90 -4.43 -4.34 8.96
CA GLY A 90 -4.62 -5.74 8.61
C GLY A 90 -6.09 -6.18 8.69
N ARG A 91 -6.83 -5.69 9.69
CA ARG A 91 -8.27 -5.92 9.83
C ARG A 91 -9.05 -5.27 8.69
N ALA A 92 -8.75 -4.02 8.37
CA ALA A 92 -9.39 -3.30 7.27
C ALA A 92 -9.21 -4.02 5.92
N LEU A 93 -7.96 -4.38 5.59
CA LEU A 93 -7.64 -5.15 4.37
C LEU A 93 -8.35 -6.49 4.35
N SER A 94 -8.23 -7.26 5.44
CA SER A 94 -8.80 -8.61 5.53
C SER A 94 -10.32 -8.61 5.38
N SER A 95 -11.02 -7.66 6.03
CA SER A 95 -12.48 -7.58 5.96
C SER A 95 -13.02 -7.43 4.53
N THR A 96 -12.29 -6.73 3.67
CA THR A 96 -12.69 -6.51 2.28
C THR A 96 -12.25 -7.67 1.40
N LEU A 97 -10.98 -8.05 1.48
CA LEU A 97 -10.35 -8.99 0.56
C LEU A 97 -10.71 -10.45 0.85
N VAL A 98 -10.83 -10.85 2.12
CA VAL A 98 -11.23 -12.22 2.48
C VAL A 98 -12.65 -12.50 2.00
N ARG A 99 -13.56 -11.51 2.12
CA ARG A 99 -14.93 -11.65 1.61
C ARG A 99 -14.93 -11.88 0.10
N LEU A 100 -14.17 -11.11 -0.67
CA LEU A 100 -14.07 -11.29 -2.13
C LEU A 100 -13.52 -12.68 -2.49
N ALA A 101 -12.55 -13.19 -1.73
CA ALA A 101 -11.99 -14.52 -1.94
C ALA A 101 -12.98 -15.64 -1.56
N GLN A 102 -13.80 -15.44 -0.53
CA GLN A 102 -14.88 -16.37 -0.15
C GLN A 102 -16.01 -16.40 -1.17
N GLU A 103 -16.33 -15.25 -1.76
CA GLU A 103 -17.32 -15.11 -2.84
C GLU A 103 -16.80 -15.64 -4.20
N GLY A 104 -15.55 -16.10 -4.28
CA GLY A 104 -14.94 -16.60 -5.51
C GLY A 104 -14.65 -15.52 -6.56
N LYS A 105 -14.74 -14.23 -6.18
CA LYS A 105 -14.47 -13.09 -7.09
C LYS A 105 -12.99 -12.88 -7.35
N VAL A 106 -12.14 -13.37 -6.46
CA VAL A 106 -10.68 -13.33 -6.57
C VAL A 106 -10.12 -14.69 -6.12
N SER A 107 -8.99 -15.11 -6.71
CA SER A 107 -8.32 -16.32 -6.26
C SER A 107 -7.69 -16.10 -4.90
N ARG A 108 -8.07 -16.94 -3.93
CA ARG A 108 -7.52 -16.93 -2.58
C ARG A 108 -6.01 -17.18 -2.59
N GLU A 109 -5.56 -18.16 -3.37
CA GLU A 109 -4.15 -18.57 -3.38
C GLU A 109 -3.27 -17.49 -4.03
N GLU A 110 -3.71 -16.92 -5.15
CA GLU A 110 -2.98 -15.84 -5.81
C GLU A 110 -2.90 -14.59 -4.92
N LEU A 111 -4.00 -14.24 -4.23
CA LEU A 111 -4.02 -13.13 -3.31
C LEU A 111 -3.11 -13.37 -2.10
N ARG A 112 -3.09 -14.61 -1.59
CA ARG A 112 -2.21 -15.01 -0.49
C ARG A 112 -0.74 -14.93 -0.91
N SER A 113 -0.42 -15.48 -2.07
CA SER A 113 0.92 -15.43 -2.67
C SER A 113 1.37 -13.98 -2.89
N ALA A 114 0.49 -13.12 -3.42
CA ALA A 114 0.76 -11.70 -3.60
C ALA A 114 1.01 -10.98 -2.27
N ALA A 115 0.20 -11.23 -1.25
CA ALA A 115 0.36 -10.60 0.06
C ALA A 115 1.69 -10.99 0.71
N ARG A 116 2.05 -12.28 0.64
CA ARG A 116 3.33 -12.78 1.16
C ARG A 116 4.52 -12.19 0.40
N ALA A 117 4.50 -12.28 -0.93
CA ALA A 117 5.58 -11.79 -1.78
C ALA A 117 5.82 -10.28 -1.59
N LEU A 118 4.74 -9.49 -1.50
CA LEU A 118 4.84 -8.05 -1.25
C LEU A 118 5.38 -7.75 0.16
N ALA A 119 4.97 -8.50 1.18
CA ALA A 119 5.50 -8.34 2.55
C ALA A 119 7.01 -8.65 2.61
N ASP A 120 7.43 -9.75 1.97
CA ASP A 120 8.84 -10.17 1.91
C ASP A 120 9.68 -9.13 1.17
N TRP A 121 9.23 -8.70 -0.01
CA TRP A 121 9.91 -7.66 -0.78
C TRP A 121 9.99 -6.33 -0.01
N LEU A 122 8.88 -5.91 0.60
CA LEU A 122 8.84 -4.68 1.41
C LEU A 122 9.87 -4.72 2.53
N SER A 123 9.98 -5.85 3.25
CA SER A 123 10.96 -6.00 4.34
C SER A 123 12.41 -5.76 3.88
N SER A 124 12.73 -6.12 2.63
CA SER A 124 14.05 -5.90 2.01
C SER A 124 14.27 -4.49 1.48
N TRP A 125 13.20 -3.78 1.12
CA TRP A 125 13.27 -2.46 0.49
C TRP A 125 13.22 -1.30 1.50
N ARG A 126 12.73 -1.58 2.71
CA ARG A 126 12.70 -0.65 3.85
C ARG A 126 14.10 -0.20 4.26
N ILE A 127 14.19 1.04 4.74
CA ILE A 127 15.41 1.63 5.32
C ILE A 127 15.06 2.08 6.73
N LEU A 128 15.93 1.80 7.71
CA LEU A 128 15.66 2.09 9.13
C LEU A 128 15.50 3.59 9.40
N GLU A 129 16.20 4.42 8.64
CA GLU A 129 16.18 5.88 8.76
C GLU A 129 14.93 6.54 8.17
N ASP A 130 14.17 5.83 7.32
CA ASP A 130 12.95 6.35 6.68
C ASP A 130 11.80 5.33 6.86
N GLU A 131 11.14 5.41 8.01
CA GLU A 131 10.03 4.52 8.42
C GLU A 131 8.80 4.54 7.48
N ARG A 132 8.75 5.50 6.54
CA ARG A 132 7.64 5.68 5.58
C ARG A 132 8.10 5.75 4.15
N ARG A 133 9.28 5.22 3.85
CA ARG A 133 9.81 5.25 2.49
C ARG A 133 8.81 4.64 1.52
N PHE A 134 8.24 3.48 1.86
CA PHE A 134 7.34 2.73 0.99
C PHE A 134 5.98 3.39 0.92
N VAL A 135 5.42 3.75 2.07
CA VAL A 135 4.14 4.45 2.13
C VAL A 135 4.18 5.72 1.28
N ARG A 136 5.22 6.56 1.43
CA ARG A 136 5.36 7.79 0.63
C ARG A 136 5.53 7.51 -0.85
N ALA A 137 6.32 6.50 -1.21
CA ALA A 137 6.52 6.12 -2.59
C ALA A 137 5.22 5.63 -3.23
N LEU A 138 4.48 4.76 -2.52
CA LEU A 138 3.22 4.19 -2.95
C LEU A 138 2.15 5.27 -3.17
N LEU A 139 2.04 6.22 -2.24
CA LEU A 139 1.13 7.38 -2.38
C LEU A 139 1.55 8.33 -3.51
N GLY A 140 2.83 8.35 -3.89
CA GLY A 140 3.31 9.06 -5.06
C GLY A 140 3.01 8.32 -6.37
N THR A 141 2.99 7.00 -6.35
CA THR A 141 2.64 6.15 -7.51
C THR A 141 1.14 6.16 -7.77
N TYR A 142 0.34 6.13 -6.71
CA TYR A 142 -1.11 6.18 -6.76
C TYR A 142 -1.59 7.46 -6.05
N PRO A 143 -1.55 8.63 -6.70
CA PRO A 143 -2.08 9.86 -6.11
C PRO A 143 -3.59 9.72 -5.85
N PRO A 144 -4.14 10.46 -4.88
CA PRO A 144 -5.58 10.45 -4.67
C PRO A 144 -6.26 10.98 -5.94
N LEU A 145 -7.42 10.42 -6.28
CA LEU A 145 -8.28 11.00 -7.33
C LEU A 145 -8.63 12.42 -6.88
N SER A 146 -8.11 13.43 -7.57
CA SER A 146 -8.49 14.82 -7.30
C SER A 146 -10.01 14.94 -7.38
N GLU A 147 -10.66 15.38 -6.31
CA GLU A 147 -12.01 15.91 -6.41
C GLU A 147 -11.94 17.03 -7.47
N GLU A 148 -12.74 16.94 -8.53
CA GLU A 148 -12.81 18.00 -9.53
C GLU A 148 -13.04 19.33 -8.79
N PRO A 149 -12.29 20.40 -9.12
CA PRO A 149 -12.52 21.68 -8.48
C PRO A 149 -13.97 22.08 -8.75
N GLY A 150 -14.81 22.01 -7.71
CA GLY A 150 -16.20 22.41 -7.78
C GLY A 150 -16.27 23.78 -8.44
N LEU A 151 -17.04 23.87 -9.53
CA LEU A 151 -17.24 25.10 -10.29
C LEU A 151 -17.50 26.25 -9.31
N ILE A 152 -16.55 27.18 -9.21
CA ILE A 152 -16.77 28.44 -8.51
C ILE A 152 -17.75 29.23 -9.39
N LEU A 153 -19.05 29.09 -9.13
CA LEU A 153 -20.05 30.02 -9.61
C LEU A 153 -19.82 31.35 -8.88
N ARG A 154 -19.21 32.32 -9.56
CA ARG A 154 -19.19 33.71 -9.10
C ARG A 154 -20.52 34.37 -9.45
N PRO A 155 -21.15 35.13 -8.52
CA PRO A 155 -22.38 35.88 -8.79
C PRO A 155 -22.15 37.05 -9.75
#